data_AF-A0A6V8PTL3-F1
#
_entry.id   AF-A0A6V8PTL3-F1
#
_cell.length_a   1.000
_cell.length_b   1.000
_cell.length_c   1.000
_cell.angle_alpha   90.00
_cell.angle_beta   90.00
_cell.angle_gamma   90.00
#
_symmetry.space_group_name_H-M   'P 1'
#
loop_
_entity.id
_entity.type
_entity.pdbx_description
1 polymer ?
#
loop_
_entity_poly.entity_id
_entity_poly.type
_entity_poly.pdbx_seq_one_letter_code
_entity_poly.pdbx_strand_id
1 'polypeptide(L)'
;MGITQHTSGTNNVFALVNLALLTGNVGRPNAGLNPIRGQNNVQGACDMGMLPLVYPGYQFVNDPEVKAKFERLWGVDYLSDKIGLTSPEIIRQILDGKVKGLYIMGENPAMSQANLNLVTDAFKKVEFMVVQDIFLNETAEYADVVLPACSFAEKEGTTTRGDRRIQRLRTAIPPIGESKPEWEIIKLIASKMGKGHLFHYNNTAEIFDEIGKVADQFAGISHQRIDKEGIAHAAHRTTSHENCVA
;
A
#
# COMPACT_ATOMS: atom_id res chain seq x y z
N MET A 1 18.35 5.14 1.31
CA MET A 1 18.36 4.09 2.36
C MET A 1 19.51 4.21 3.37
N GLY A 2 20.66 4.83 3.04
CA GLY A 2 21.80 5.01 3.98
C GLY A 2 21.58 5.96 5.19
N ILE A 3 20.32 6.22 5.54
CA ILE A 3 19.92 6.93 6.76
C ILE A 3 18.94 6.06 7.53
N THR A 4 17.92 5.53 6.83
CA THR A 4 16.83 4.76 7.43
C THR A 4 17.19 3.33 7.79
N GLN A 5 18.13 2.68 7.08
CA GLN A 5 18.58 1.30 7.36
C GLN A 5 19.74 1.25 8.36
N HIS A 6 19.58 1.94 9.48
CA HIS A 6 20.54 1.93 10.59
C HIS A 6 19.77 1.75 11.91
N THR A 7 20.45 1.24 12.94
CA THR A 7 19.87 1.07 14.28
C THR A 7 19.31 2.38 14.86
N SER A 8 19.88 3.51 14.45
CA SER A 8 19.44 4.87 14.83
C SER A 8 18.70 5.60 13.71
N GLY A 9 18.13 4.89 12.73
CA GLY A 9 17.58 5.48 11.51
C GLY A 9 16.51 6.55 11.78
N THR A 10 15.61 6.32 12.74
CA THR A 10 14.60 7.30 13.15
C THR A 10 15.24 8.57 13.71
N ASN A 11 16.22 8.44 14.61
CA ASN A 11 16.92 9.58 15.20
C ASN A 11 17.71 10.37 14.15
N ASN A 12 18.32 9.67 13.19
CA ASN A 12 19.01 10.32 12.08
C ASN A 12 18.06 11.15 11.22
N VAL A 13 16.85 10.65 10.96
CA VAL A 13 15.80 11.42 10.25
C VAL A 13 15.39 12.64 11.07
N PHE A 14 15.17 12.50 12.39
CA PHE A 14 14.84 13.65 13.24
C PHE A 14 15.96 14.70 13.28
N ALA A 15 17.22 14.28 13.29
CA ALA A 15 18.34 15.21 13.22
C ALA A 15 18.32 16.02 11.91
N LEU A 16 18.01 15.39 10.78
CA LEU A 16 17.86 16.08 9.50
C LEU A 16 16.66 17.05 9.52
N VAL A 17 15.53 16.64 10.11
CA VAL A 17 14.35 17.51 10.32
C VAL A 17 14.71 18.74 11.13
N ASN A 18 15.40 18.57 12.25
CA ASN A 18 15.84 19.67 13.10
C ASN A 18 16.76 20.64 12.35
N LEU A 19 17.67 20.14 11.52
CA LEU A 19 18.55 20.97 10.70
C LEU A 19 17.76 21.78 9.66
N ALA A 20 16.79 21.16 8.99
CA ALA A 20 15.95 21.85 8.00
C ALA A 20 15.09 22.94 8.65
N LEU A 21 14.54 22.68 9.84
CA LEU A 21 13.80 23.67 10.62
C LEU A 21 14.70 24.83 11.09
N LEU A 22 15.88 24.51 11.65
CA LEU A 22 16.83 25.51 12.16
C LEU A 22 17.30 26.48 11.07
N THR A 23 17.44 25.98 9.84
CA THR A 23 17.92 26.75 8.69
C THR A 23 16.81 27.40 7.87
N GLY A 24 15.54 27.26 8.29
CA GLY A 24 14.39 27.81 7.55
C GLY A 24 14.18 27.17 6.17
N ASN A 25 14.66 25.94 5.98
CA ASN A 25 14.57 25.19 4.72
C ASN A 25 13.29 24.34 4.65
N VAL A 26 12.15 24.89 5.08
CA VAL A 26 10.83 24.24 5.05
C VAL A 26 9.78 25.26 4.62
N GLY A 27 8.76 24.84 3.85
CA GLY A 27 7.62 25.70 3.48
C GLY A 27 7.87 26.68 2.33
N ARG A 28 8.94 26.48 1.55
CA ARG A 28 9.26 27.29 0.37
C ARG A 28 9.71 26.43 -0.82
N PRO A 29 9.54 26.89 -2.07
CA PRO A 29 10.03 26.18 -3.25
C PRO A 29 11.54 25.91 -3.19
N ASN A 30 11.99 24.83 -3.82
CA ASN A 30 13.40 24.43 -3.88
C ASN A 30 14.07 24.21 -2.51
N ALA A 31 13.27 23.90 -1.48
CA ALA A 31 13.71 23.53 -0.14
C ALA A 31 12.98 22.27 0.35
N GLY A 32 13.11 21.96 1.64
CA GLY A 32 12.44 20.83 2.28
C GLY A 32 13.30 19.57 2.38
N LEU A 33 12.77 18.60 3.13
CA LEU A 33 13.35 17.27 3.25
C LEU A 33 12.57 16.31 2.37
N ASN A 34 13.28 15.74 1.41
CA ASN A 34 12.68 14.95 0.35
C ASN A 34 13.18 13.51 0.46
N PRO A 35 12.48 12.61 1.18
CA PRO A 35 12.85 11.21 1.22
C PRO A 35 12.58 10.57 -0.15
N ILE A 36 13.65 10.27 -0.88
CA ILE A 36 13.55 9.58 -2.17
C ILE A 36 13.13 8.13 -1.89
N ARG A 37 11.86 7.84 -2.21
CA ARG A 37 11.28 6.51 -2.08
C ARG A 37 11.69 5.63 -3.26
N GLY A 38 11.94 4.35 -3.00
CA GLY A 38 12.52 3.42 -3.97
C GLY A 38 11.50 2.86 -4.97
N GLN A 39 10.52 2.11 -4.49
CA GLN A 39 9.53 1.45 -5.35
C GLN A 39 8.55 2.45 -5.97
N ASN A 40 8.01 2.12 -7.14
CA ASN A 40 7.13 2.96 -7.95
C ASN A 40 5.85 3.44 -7.23
N ASN A 41 5.34 2.65 -6.27
CA ASN A 41 4.09 2.92 -5.58
C ASN A 41 4.15 2.71 -4.06
N VAL A 42 5.34 2.67 -3.44
CA VAL A 42 5.44 2.56 -1.97
C VAL A 42 4.76 3.73 -1.26
N GLN A 43 4.69 4.89 -1.91
CA GLN A 43 3.91 6.00 -1.39
C GLN A 43 2.41 5.69 -1.40
N GLY A 44 1.88 5.26 -2.55
CA GLY A 44 0.47 4.92 -2.69
C GLY A 44 0.05 3.75 -1.81
N ALA A 45 0.88 2.72 -1.66
CA ALA A 45 0.60 1.60 -0.75
C ALA A 45 0.43 2.08 0.71
N CYS A 46 1.33 2.94 1.19
CA CYS A 46 1.16 3.57 2.51
C CYS A 46 -0.09 4.44 2.58
N ASP A 47 -0.39 5.21 1.52
CA ASP A 47 -1.58 6.05 1.45
C ASP A 47 -2.88 5.24 1.51
N MET A 48 -2.87 4.00 0.99
CA MET A 48 -4.01 3.07 1.02
C MET A 48 -4.09 2.24 2.31
N GLY A 49 -3.29 2.56 3.33
CA GLY A 49 -3.34 1.84 4.60
C GLY A 49 -2.73 0.44 4.55
N MET A 50 -1.79 0.16 3.63
CA MET A 50 -1.00 -1.09 3.64
C MET A 50 0.07 -1.05 4.75
N LEU A 51 -0.36 -0.69 5.96
CA LEU A 51 0.41 -0.53 7.18
C LEU A 51 -0.45 -1.05 8.33
N PRO A 52 0.13 -1.78 9.30
CA PRO A 52 -0.66 -2.47 10.33
C PRO A 52 -1.42 -1.54 11.29
N LEU A 53 -1.15 -0.24 11.27
CA LEU A 53 -1.61 0.72 12.27
C LEU A 53 -2.63 1.74 11.73
N VAL A 54 -2.85 1.82 10.42
CA VAL A 54 -3.67 2.87 9.80
C VAL A 54 -4.56 2.33 8.69
N TYR A 55 -5.73 2.93 8.56
CA TYR A 55 -6.60 2.89 7.39
C TYR A 55 -6.08 3.83 6.27
N PRO A 56 -6.66 3.79 5.05
CA PRO A 56 -6.35 4.75 3.99
C PRO A 56 -6.35 6.21 4.48
N GLY A 57 -5.37 7.00 4.03
CA GLY A 57 -5.19 8.40 4.45
C GLY A 57 -4.47 8.58 5.80
N TYR A 58 -3.69 7.59 6.24
CA TYR A 58 -2.91 7.62 7.50
C TYR A 58 -3.77 7.81 8.76
N GLN A 59 -4.96 7.22 8.78
CA GLN A 59 -5.89 7.34 9.90
C GLN A 59 -5.76 6.13 10.82
N PHE A 60 -5.42 6.34 12.09
CA PHE A 60 -5.08 5.24 12.99
C PHE A 60 -6.25 4.30 13.29
N VAL A 61 -5.99 3.00 13.34
CA VAL A 61 -7.01 1.96 13.58
C VAL A 61 -7.59 1.99 14.99
N ASN A 62 -6.82 2.52 15.96
CA ASN A 62 -7.21 2.60 17.36
C ASN A 62 -7.98 3.90 17.70
N ASP A 63 -8.22 4.77 16.72
CA ASP A 63 -9.10 5.93 16.88
C ASP A 63 -10.57 5.46 16.70
N PRO A 64 -11.43 5.56 17.74
CA PRO A 64 -12.81 5.10 17.67
C PRO A 64 -13.66 5.82 16.61
N GLU A 65 -13.41 7.11 16.36
CA GLU A 65 -14.19 7.87 15.38
C GLU A 65 -13.81 7.45 13.95
N VAL A 66 -12.52 7.24 13.71
CA VAL A 66 -12.02 6.70 12.43
C VAL A 66 -12.56 5.30 12.21
N LYS A 67 -12.43 4.40 13.18
CA LYS A 67 -12.97 3.04 13.08
C LYS A 67 -14.46 3.05 12.73
N ALA A 68 -15.26 3.83 13.46
CA ALA A 68 -16.69 3.95 13.20
C ALA A 68 -17.00 4.51 11.81
N LYS A 69 -16.14 5.39 11.27
CA LYS A 69 -16.26 5.90 9.89
C LYS A 69 -16.11 4.79 8.86
N PHE A 70 -15.09 3.94 9.00
CA PHE A 70 -14.85 2.82 8.08
C PHE A 70 -15.91 1.72 8.23
N GLU A 71 -16.33 1.42 9.45
CA GLU A 71 -17.45 0.51 9.76
C GLU A 71 -18.74 0.94 9.05
N ARG A 72 -19.12 2.23 9.17
CA ARG A 72 -20.28 2.77 8.45
C ARG A 72 -20.14 2.69 6.93
N LEU A 73 -18.96 3.02 6.38
CA LEU A 73 -18.75 2.97 4.93
C LEU A 73 -18.92 1.54 4.41
N TRP A 74 -18.30 0.57 5.08
CA TRP A 74 -18.28 -0.81 4.63
C TRP A 74 -19.50 -1.62 5.12
N GLY A 75 -20.37 -1.04 5.94
CA GLY A 75 -21.55 -1.72 6.46
C GLY A 75 -21.20 -2.89 7.39
N VAL A 76 -20.14 -2.75 8.19
CA VAL A 76 -19.66 -3.75 9.15
C VAL A 76 -19.51 -3.12 10.53
N ASP A 77 -19.46 -3.93 11.58
CA ASP A 77 -19.36 -3.50 12.99
C ASP A 77 -18.26 -4.25 13.76
N TYR A 78 -17.41 -4.97 13.04
CA TYR A 78 -16.43 -5.91 13.59
C TYR A 78 -14.98 -5.55 13.27
N LEU A 79 -14.69 -4.29 12.90
CA LEU A 79 -13.30 -3.90 12.64
C LEU A 79 -12.49 -3.92 13.95
N SER A 80 -11.24 -4.35 13.86
CA SER A 80 -10.32 -4.38 15.01
C SER A 80 -9.74 -2.98 15.26
N ASP A 81 -9.68 -2.59 16.54
CA ASP A 81 -8.96 -1.39 17.02
C ASP A 81 -7.49 -1.69 17.38
N LYS A 82 -7.09 -2.96 17.34
CA LYS A 82 -5.72 -3.39 17.61
C LYS A 82 -4.81 -3.15 16.40
N ILE A 83 -3.65 -2.59 16.66
CA ILE A 83 -2.55 -2.50 15.69
C ILE A 83 -2.12 -3.91 15.28
N GLY A 84 -2.04 -4.15 13.97
CA GLY A 84 -1.59 -5.41 13.39
C GLY A 84 -0.09 -5.66 13.57
N LEU A 85 0.37 -6.80 13.06
CA LEU A 85 1.78 -7.19 13.11
C LEU A 85 2.56 -6.55 11.96
N THR A 86 3.79 -6.13 12.22
CA THR A 86 4.78 -5.78 11.18
C THR A 86 5.36 -7.04 10.54
N SER A 87 5.95 -6.94 9.34
CA SER A 87 6.52 -8.10 8.64
C SER A 87 7.53 -8.92 9.48
N PRO A 88 8.49 -8.30 10.22
CA PRO A 88 9.37 -9.06 11.11
C PRO A 88 8.64 -9.74 12.27
N GLU A 89 7.56 -9.15 12.78
CA GLU A 89 6.74 -9.75 13.84
C GLU A 89 5.92 -10.92 13.30
N ILE A 90 5.38 -10.83 12.09
CA ILE A 90 4.70 -11.94 11.40
C ILE A 90 5.62 -13.16 11.34
N ILE A 91 6.86 -12.99 10.86
CA ILE A 91 7.85 -14.07 10.78
C ILE A 91 8.08 -14.72 12.15
N ARG A 92 8.27 -13.92 13.21
CA ARG A 92 8.44 -14.44 14.57
C ARG A 92 7.17 -15.14 15.08
N GLN A 93 5.99 -14.60 14.80
CA GLN A 93 4.73 -15.18 15.24
C GLN A 93 4.38 -16.50 14.52
N ILE A 94 4.83 -16.67 13.27
CA ILE A 94 4.79 -17.97 12.58
C ILE A 94 5.69 -18.98 13.31
N LEU A 95 6.91 -18.57 13.67
CA LEU A 95 7.82 -19.41 14.43
C LEU A 95 7.28 -19.77 15.83
N ASP A 96 6.52 -18.88 16.45
CA ASP A 96 5.78 -19.15 17.70
C ASP A 96 4.52 -20.01 17.50
N GLY A 97 4.10 -20.30 16.26
CA GLY A 97 2.87 -21.03 15.94
C GLY A 97 1.57 -20.23 16.15
N LYS A 98 1.66 -18.90 16.29
CA LYS A 98 0.52 -17.99 16.49
C LYS A 98 -0.09 -17.52 15.17
N VAL A 99 0.73 -17.31 14.16
CA VAL A 99 0.28 -17.04 12.78
C VAL A 99 0.35 -18.34 11.99
N LYS A 100 -0.80 -18.76 11.48
CA LYS A 100 -0.96 -20.05 10.77
C LYS A 100 -1.14 -19.89 9.26
N GLY A 101 -1.64 -18.73 8.83
CA GLY A 101 -1.88 -18.41 7.44
C GLY A 101 -1.08 -17.18 7.03
N LEU A 102 -0.50 -17.20 5.83
CA LEU A 102 0.22 -16.07 5.25
C LEU A 102 -0.20 -15.86 3.80
N TYR A 103 -0.55 -14.62 3.45
CA TYR A 103 -0.83 -14.21 2.07
C TYR A 103 0.15 -13.12 1.68
N ILE A 104 1.06 -13.46 0.78
CA ILE A 104 2.07 -12.54 0.23
C ILE A 104 1.62 -12.11 -1.17
N MET A 105 1.58 -10.81 -1.42
CA MET A 105 1.15 -10.25 -2.71
C MET A 105 2.22 -9.31 -3.25
N GLY A 106 2.80 -9.65 -4.40
CA GLY A 106 3.76 -8.82 -5.13
C GLY A 106 5.07 -8.53 -4.38
N GLU A 107 5.53 -9.46 -3.56
CA GLU A 107 6.72 -9.34 -2.72
C GLU A 107 7.52 -10.65 -2.75
N ASN A 108 8.84 -10.53 -2.59
CA ASN A 108 9.76 -11.67 -2.59
C ASN A 108 10.67 -11.72 -1.34
N PRO A 109 10.09 -11.85 -0.13
CA PRO A 109 10.83 -11.86 1.14
C PRO A 109 11.86 -12.99 1.27
N ALA A 110 11.70 -14.13 0.58
CA ALA A 110 12.71 -15.19 0.56
C ALA A 110 14.03 -14.78 -0.13
N MET A 111 14.04 -13.64 -0.84
CA MET A 111 15.24 -13.01 -1.38
C MET A 111 15.53 -11.67 -0.69
N SER A 112 14.52 -10.82 -0.55
CA SER A 112 14.72 -9.40 -0.21
C SER A 112 14.84 -9.10 1.28
N GLN A 113 14.41 -10.01 2.15
CA GLN A 113 14.33 -9.74 3.58
C GLN A 113 15.66 -10.00 4.31
N ALA A 114 15.91 -9.23 5.38
CA ALA A 114 17.06 -9.48 6.24
C ALA A 114 16.91 -10.81 7.01
N ASN A 115 18.03 -11.53 7.17
CA ASN A 115 18.08 -12.85 7.83
C ASN A 115 17.20 -13.90 7.12
N LEU A 116 17.61 -14.31 5.92
CA LEU A 116 16.88 -15.27 5.09
C LEU A 116 16.67 -16.63 5.77
N ASN A 117 17.59 -17.08 6.62
CA ASN A 117 17.41 -18.32 7.37
C ASN A 117 16.16 -18.25 8.25
N LEU A 118 15.99 -17.17 9.01
CA LEU A 118 14.81 -16.97 9.86
C LEU A 118 13.51 -16.93 9.05
N VAL A 119 13.54 -16.25 7.89
CA VAL A 119 12.38 -16.10 7.02
C VAL A 119 11.99 -17.45 6.41
N THR A 120 12.95 -18.19 5.86
CA THR A 120 12.71 -19.49 5.24
C THR A 120 12.32 -20.55 6.26
N ASP A 121 12.85 -20.51 7.48
CA ASP A 121 12.40 -21.36 8.60
C ASP A 121 10.94 -21.09 8.97
N ALA A 122 10.52 -19.82 8.96
CA ALA A 122 9.12 -19.47 9.18
C ALA A 122 8.24 -19.98 8.04
N PHE A 123 8.65 -19.79 6.78
CA PHE A 123 7.87 -20.26 5.62
C PHE A 123 7.72 -21.77 5.56
N LYS A 124 8.72 -22.55 6.02
CA LYS A 124 8.59 -24.00 6.16
C LYS A 124 7.64 -24.44 7.28
N LYS A 125 7.32 -23.54 8.22
CA LYS A 125 6.52 -23.83 9.42
C LYS A 125 5.08 -23.33 9.34
N VAL A 126 4.80 -22.29 8.54
CA VAL A 126 3.43 -21.77 8.37
C VAL A 126 2.51 -22.87 7.84
N GLU A 127 1.27 -22.94 8.34
CA GLU A 127 0.34 -24.03 8.00
C GLU A 127 -0.28 -23.87 6.62
N PHE A 128 -0.42 -22.62 6.15
CA PHE A 128 -0.95 -22.32 4.84
C PHE A 128 -0.37 -21.02 4.29
N MET A 129 0.17 -21.05 3.08
CA MET A 129 0.79 -19.91 2.42
C MET A 129 0.28 -19.71 1.00
N VAL A 130 -0.22 -18.50 0.73
CA VAL A 130 -0.60 -18.04 -0.60
C VAL A 130 0.42 -17.02 -1.08
N VAL A 131 0.92 -17.20 -2.30
CA VAL A 131 1.75 -16.21 -3.00
C VAL A 131 1.03 -15.76 -4.25
N GLN A 132 0.74 -14.47 -4.34
CA GLN A 132 0.20 -13.84 -5.53
C GLN A 132 1.27 -12.98 -6.17
N ASP A 133 1.72 -13.38 -7.36
CA ASP A 133 2.81 -12.72 -8.05
C ASP A 133 2.65 -12.85 -9.57
N ILE A 134 3.43 -12.06 -10.30
CA ILE A 134 3.54 -12.09 -11.76
C ILE A 134 4.60 -13.09 -12.23
N PHE A 135 5.49 -13.53 -11.35
CA PHE A 135 6.50 -14.56 -11.60
C PHE A 135 6.51 -15.62 -10.51
N LEU A 136 6.93 -16.83 -10.86
CA LEU A 136 7.28 -17.84 -9.87
C LEU A 136 8.64 -17.50 -9.26
N ASN A 137 8.62 -16.75 -8.16
CA ASN A 137 9.82 -16.27 -7.45
C ASN A 137 10.25 -17.22 -6.31
N GLU A 138 11.37 -16.93 -5.66
CA GLU A 138 11.94 -17.72 -4.56
C GLU A 138 10.99 -17.85 -3.36
N THR A 139 10.10 -16.89 -3.16
CA THR A 139 9.07 -16.96 -2.11
C THR A 139 7.94 -17.91 -2.49
N ALA A 140 7.57 -17.95 -3.76
CA ALA A 140 6.52 -18.83 -4.28
C ALA A 140 6.88 -20.32 -4.17
N GLU A 141 8.16 -20.68 -4.09
CA GLU A 141 8.62 -22.05 -3.85
C GLU A 141 8.16 -22.63 -2.50
N TYR A 142 7.81 -21.76 -1.54
CA TYR A 142 7.26 -22.15 -0.24
C TYR A 142 5.74 -22.12 -0.17
N ALA A 143 5.06 -21.68 -1.24
CA ALA A 143 3.62 -21.48 -1.22
C ALA A 143 2.85 -22.80 -1.43
N ASP A 144 1.75 -22.95 -0.71
CA ASP A 144 0.77 -24.01 -0.99
C ASP A 144 -0.08 -23.66 -2.22
N VAL A 145 -0.32 -22.36 -2.43
CA VAL A 145 -1.09 -21.84 -3.56
C VAL A 145 -0.38 -20.64 -4.18
N VAL A 146 -0.18 -20.70 -5.49
CA VAL A 146 0.28 -19.56 -6.28
C VAL A 146 -0.87 -19.01 -7.12
N LEU A 147 -1.16 -17.71 -6.98
CA LEU A 147 -2.21 -17.02 -7.73
C LEU A 147 -1.58 -16.07 -8.77
N PRO A 148 -1.77 -16.28 -10.08
CA PRO A 148 -1.15 -15.45 -11.10
C PRO A 148 -1.77 -14.05 -11.14
N ALA A 149 -0.95 -13.03 -10.91
CA ALA A 149 -1.36 -11.62 -11.01
C ALA A 149 -1.02 -11.03 -12.39
N CYS A 150 -1.72 -9.96 -12.78
CA CYS A 150 -1.38 -9.17 -13.95
C CYS A 150 -0.16 -8.27 -13.71
N SER A 151 0.73 -8.18 -14.70
CA SER A 151 1.77 -7.15 -14.75
C SER A 151 1.18 -5.75 -14.93
N PHE A 152 2.02 -4.71 -14.83
CA PHE A 152 1.58 -3.34 -15.02
C PHE A 152 1.00 -3.08 -16.42
N ALA A 153 1.43 -3.82 -17.44
CA ALA A 153 0.97 -3.63 -18.82
C ALA A 153 -0.42 -4.26 -19.07
N GLU A 154 -0.86 -5.16 -18.21
CA GLU A 154 -2.08 -5.96 -18.36
C GLU A 154 -3.27 -5.38 -17.58
N LYS A 155 -3.01 -4.39 -16.72
CA LYS A 155 -4.01 -3.81 -15.83
C LYS A 155 -4.00 -2.28 -15.89
N GLU A 156 -5.10 -1.73 -15.45
CA GLU A 156 -5.21 -0.30 -15.17
C GLU A 156 -5.18 -0.04 -13.66
N GLY A 157 -4.91 1.20 -13.28
CA GLY A 157 -4.90 1.63 -11.88
C GLY A 157 -4.23 2.98 -11.71
N THR A 158 -3.74 3.26 -10.52
CA THR A 158 -2.95 4.47 -10.25
C THR A 158 -1.71 4.12 -9.45
N THR A 159 -0.65 4.90 -9.64
CA THR A 159 0.52 4.89 -8.75
C THR A 159 0.73 6.27 -8.16
N THR A 160 1.08 6.35 -6.88
CA THR A 160 1.55 7.59 -6.23
C THR A 160 3.07 7.54 -6.13
N ARG A 161 3.72 8.51 -6.75
CA ARG A 161 5.18 8.69 -6.76
C ARG A 161 5.67 9.29 -5.45
N GLY A 162 6.99 9.27 -5.24
CA GLY A 162 7.63 9.81 -4.02
C GLY A 162 7.32 11.29 -3.78
N ASP A 163 7.21 12.08 -4.84
CA ASP A 163 6.84 13.50 -4.86
C ASP A 163 5.33 13.75 -4.70
N ARG A 164 4.56 12.71 -4.35
CA ARG A 164 3.09 12.76 -4.14
C ARG A 164 2.27 12.90 -5.42
N ARG A 165 2.88 12.77 -6.60
CA ARG A 165 2.16 12.79 -7.87
C ARG A 165 1.46 11.46 -8.13
N ILE A 166 0.18 11.52 -8.48
CA ILE A 166 -0.64 10.38 -8.88
C ILE A 166 -0.57 10.25 -10.39
N GLN A 167 -0.23 9.06 -10.86
CA GLN A 167 -0.11 8.73 -12.27
C GLN A 167 -1.06 7.60 -12.63
N ARG A 168 -1.75 7.75 -13.76
CA ARG A 168 -2.66 6.74 -14.28
C ARG A 168 -1.87 5.61 -14.95
N LEU A 169 -2.16 4.38 -14.56
CA LEU A 169 -1.74 3.17 -15.22
C LEU A 169 -2.84 2.73 -16.20
N ARG A 170 -2.46 2.37 -17.42
CA ARG A 170 -3.38 1.94 -18.49
C ARG A 170 -3.01 0.57 -18.99
N THR A 171 -4.03 -0.24 -19.25
CA THR A 171 -3.88 -1.52 -19.93
C THR A 171 -3.33 -1.29 -21.34
N ALA A 172 -2.19 -1.91 -21.63
CA ALA A 172 -1.54 -1.90 -22.93
C ALA A 172 -1.76 -3.22 -23.69
N ILE A 173 -1.86 -4.34 -22.96
CA ILE A 173 -2.13 -5.68 -23.50
C ILE A 173 -3.19 -6.38 -22.65
N PRO A 174 -3.93 -7.37 -23.17
CA PRO A 174 -4.86 -8.15 -22.36
C PRO A 174 -4.11 -9.01 -21.32
N PRO A 175 -4.75 -9.41 -20.21
CA PRO A 175 -4.20 -10.38 -19.25
C PRO A 175 -3.74 -11.67 -19.94
N ILE A 176 -2.56 -12.15 -19.55
CA ILE A 176 -1.95 -13.37 -20.07
C ILE A 176 -2.38 -14.57 -19.23
N GLY A 177 -2.75 -15.66 -19.91
CA GLY A 177 -3.16 -16.91 -19.26
C GLY A 177 -4.40 -16.73 -18.39
N GLU A 178 -4.34 -17.22 -17.15
CA GLU A 178 -5.40 -17.06 -16.15
C GLU A 178 -5.16 -15.89 -15.19
N SER A 179 -4.17 -15.03 -15.49
CA SER A 179 -3.84 -13.90 -14.63
C SER A 179 -5.01 -12.94 -14.51
N LYS A 180 -5.11 -12.30 -13.34
CA LYS A 180 -6.11 -11.27 -13.06
C LYS A 180 -5.48 -10.07 -12.36
N PRO A 181 -6.06 -8.87 -12.52
CA PRO A 181 -5.70 -7.74 -11.68
C PRO A 181 -5.86 -8.10 -10.20
N GLU A 182 -4.99 -7.58 -9.35
CA GLU A 182 -4.93 -8.00 -7.94
C GLU A 182 -6.27 -7.83 -7.22
N TRP A 183 -6.97 -6.73 -7.49
CA TRP A 183 -8.26 -6.41 -6.86
C TRP A 183 -9.36 -7.41 -7.26
N GLU A 184 -9.31 -7.99 -8.46
CA GLU A 184 -10.26 -9.03 -8.89
C GLU A 184 -10.02 -10.33 -8.13
N ILE A 185 -8.75 -10.70 -7.91
CA ILE A 185 -8.39 -11.88 -7.13
C ILE A 185 -8.91 -11.74 -5.69
N ILE A 186 -8.68 -10.58 -5.07
CA ILE A 186 -9.19 -10.28 -3.72
C ILE A 186 -10.72 -10.34 -3.68
N LYS A 187 -11.40 -9.75 -4.68
CA LYS A 187 -12.87 -9.81 -4.81
C LYS A 187 -13.38 -11.25 -4.94
N LEU A 188 -12.71 -12.10 -5.72
CA LEU A 188 -13.07 -13.50 -5.89
C LEU A 188 -12.90 -14.30 -4.59
N ILE A 189 -11.80 -14.09 -3.87
CA ILE A 189 -11.56 -14.71 -2.56
C ILE A 189 -12.64 -14.27 -1.58
N ALA A 190 -12.92 -12.97 -1.48
CA ALA A 190 -13.98 -12.46 -0.61
C ALA A 190 -15.36 -13.06 -0.95
N SER A 191 -15.67 -13.22 -2.23
CA SER A 191 -16.89 -13.90 -2.69
C SER A 191 -16.95 -15.35 -2.18
N LYS A 192 -15.87 -16.12 -2.33
CA LYS A 192 -15.78 -17.50 -1.82
C LYS A 192 -15.87 -17.59 -0.29
N MET A 193 -15.47 -16.53 0.42
CA MET A 193 -15.63 -16.40 1.87
C MET A 193 -17.02 -15.91 2.30
N GLY A 194 -17.98 -15.74 1.37
CA GLY A 194 -19.34 -15.25 1.67
C GLY A 194 -19.42 -13.74 1.91
N LYS A 195 -18.36 -12.98 1.59
CA LYS A 195 -18.25 -11.53 1.77
C LYS A 195 -18.25 -10.75 0.44
N GLY A 196 -18.62 -11.40 -0.66
CA GLY A 196 -18.60 -10.79 -2.00
C GLY A 196 -19.46 -9.53 -2.14
N HIS A 197 -20.51 -9.37 -1.32
CA HIS A 197 -21.36 -8.17 -1.30
C HIS A 197 -20.59 -6.89 -0.89
N LEU A 198 -19.48 -7.03 -0.14
CA LEU A 198 -18.60 -5.92 0.24
C LEU A 198 -17.67 -5.48 -0.91
N PHE A 199 -17.54 -6.27 -1.97
CA PHE A 199 -16.58 -6.04 -3.06
C PHE A 199 -17.29 -5.88 -4.41
N HIS A 200 -18.26 -4.97 -4.48
CA HIS A 200 -19.14 -4.77 -5.64
C HIS A 200 -18.55 -3.86 -6.73
N TYR A 201 -17.23 -3.92 -6.94
CA TYR A 201 -16.53 -3.08 -7.93
C TYR A 201 -16.42 -3.73 -9.30
N ASN A 202 -16.61 -2.97 -10.36
CA ASN A 202 -16.49 -3.40 -11.75
C ASN A 202 -15.18 -2.95 -12.41
N ASN A 203 -14.56 -1.90 -11.86
CA ASN A 203 -13.34 -1.30 -12.41
C ASN A 203 -12.58 -0.56 -11.32
N THR A 204 -11.37 -0.12 -11.66
CA THR A 204 -10.49 0.58 -10.71
C THR A 204 -10.97 2.00 -10.36
N ALA A 205 -11.80 2.63 -11.19
CA ALA A 205 -12.33 3.96 -10.93
C ALA A 205 -13.31 3.96 -9.75
N GLU A 206 -14.19 2.96 -9.67
CA GLU A 206 -15.13 2.80 -8.54
C GLU A 206 -14.40 2.62 -7.20
N ILE A 207 -13.31 1.84 -7.20
CA ILE A 207 -12.45 1.66 -6.02
C ILE A 207 -11.81 3.00 -5.64
N PHE A 208 -11.28 3.74 -6.63
CA PHE A 208 -10.66 5.04 -6.41
C PHE A 208 -11.64 6.09 -5.88
N ASP A 209 -12.87 6.09 -6.39
CA ASP A 209 -13.93 6.98 -5.92
C ASP A 209 -14.33 6.66 -4.47
N GLU A 210 -14.34 5.39 -4.06
CA GLU A 210 -14.54 5.02 -2.65
C GLU A 210 -13.40 5.51 -1.76
N ILE A 211 -12.16 5.35 -2.20
CA ILE A 211 -10.98 5.88 -1.47
C ILE A 211 -11.16 7.38 -1.22
N GLY A 212 -11.61 8.15 -2.23
CA GLY A 212 -11.89 9.58 -2.11
C GLY A 212 -12.98 9.95 -1.11
N LYS A 213 -13.85 9.02 -0.69
CA LYS A 213 -14.87 9.24 0.36
C LYS A 213 -14.30 9.18 1.77
N VAL A 214 -13.17 8.49 1.97
CA VAL A 214 -12.61 8.23 3.31
C VAL A 214 -11.24 8.84 3.56
N ALA A 215 -10.47 9.08 2.50
CA ALA A 215 -9.15 9.67 2.59
C ALA A 215 -9.16 11.05 1.91
N ASP A 216 -9.25 12.11 2.71
CA ASP A 216 -9.41 13.51 2.25
C ASP A 216 -8.39 13.94 1.21
N GLN A 217 -7.15 13.45 1.30
CA GLN A 217 -6.10 13.73 0.33
C GLN A 217 -6.47 13.27 -1.10
N PHE A 218 -7.33 12.26 -1.25
CA PHE A 218 -7.83 11.79 -2.54
C PHE A 218 -9.21 12.35 -2.91
N ALA A 219 -9.83 13.15 -2.04
CA ALA A 219 -11.17 13.68 -2.28
C ALA A 219 -11.20 14.54 -3.54
N GLY A 220 -12.18 14.27 -4.41
CA GLY A 220 -12.35 14.98 -5.68
C GLY A 220 -11.29 14.69 -6.75
N ILE A 221 -10.39 13.74 -6.50
CA ILE A 221 -9.49 13.19 -7.53
C ILE A 221 -10.22 12.04 -8.20
N SER A 222 -10.29 12.05 -9.53
CA SER A 222 -10.85 10.95 -10.32
C SER A 222 -9.88 10.58 -11.44
N HIS A 223 -10.03 9.38 -12.00
CA HIS A 223 -9.25 8.97 -13.18
C HIS A 223 -9.34 10.00 -14.32
N GLN A 224 -10.53 10.54 -14.57
CA GLN A 224 -10.73 11.54 -15.62
C GLN A 224 -9.97 12.85 -15.34
N ARG A 225 -9.88 13.28 -14.07
CA ARG A 225 -9.09 14.47 -13.73
C ARG A 225 -7.60 14.22 -13.84
N ILE A 226 -7.12 13.05 -13.41
CA ILE A 226 -5.70 12.66 -13.56
C ILE A 226 -5.28 12.74 -15.03
N ASP A 227 -6.14 12.27 -15.94
CA ASP A 227 -5.89 12.25 -17.38
C ASP A 227 -5.77 13.64 -18.01
N LYS A 228 -6.40 14.66 -17.42
CA LYS A 228 -6.42 16.03 -17.95
C LYS A 228 -5.33 16.91 -17.37
N GLU A 229 -5.10 16.82 -16.06
CA GLU A 229 -4.41 17.87 -15.30
C GLU A 229 -3.07 17.42 -14.72
N GLY A 230 -2.83 16.11 -14.54
CA GLY A 230 -1.68 15.60 -13.78
C GLY A 230 -1.73 16.04 -12.31
N ILE A 231 -2.01 15.12 -11.38
CA ILE A 231 -2.43 15.50 -10.01
C ILE A 231 -1.39 15.12 -8.97
N ALA A 232 -1.20 15.97 -7.95
CA ALA A 232 -0.47 15.64 -6.72
C ALA A 232 -1.34 15.90 -5.49
N HIS A 233 -1.57 14.86 -4.66
CA HIS A 233 -2.52 14.93 -3.53
C HIS A 233 -2.05 15.72 -2.29
N ALA A 234 -0.85 16.33 -2.32
CA ALA A 234 -0.37 17.23 -1.28
C ALA A 234 -0.54 18.73 -1.64
N ALA A 235 -1.01 19.06 -2.85
CA ALA A 235 -1.07 20.45 -3.34
C ALA A 235 -2.45 21.11 -3.23
N HIS A 236 -3.52 20.37 -2.92
CA HIS A 236 -4.88 20.93 -2.95
C HIS A 236 -5.41 21.31 -1.57
N ARG A 237 -4.88 22.41 -1.03
CA ARG A 237 -5.64 23.30 -0.12
C ARG A 237 -5.71 24.76 -0.58
N THR A 238 -5.11 25.09 -1.72
CA THR A 238 -5.23 26.43 -2.30
C THR A 238 -5.91 26.34 -3.66
N THR A 239 -7.07 26.96 -3.76
CA THR A 239 -7.85 27.21 -5.00
C THR A 239 -7.14 28.16 -5.98
N SER A 240 -5.87 28.47 -5.78
CA SER A 240 -5.05 29.29 -6.69
C SER A 240 -4.06 28.39 -7.43
N HIS A 241 -4.31 28.20 -8.72
CA HIS A 241 -3.53 27.37 -9.65
C HIS A 241 -2.11 27.90 -9.97
N GLU A 242 -1.60 28.93 -9.31
CA GLU A 242 -0.46 29.70 -9.87
C GLU A 242 0.94 29.26 -9.43
N ASN A 243 1.14 28.44 -8.39
CA ASN A 243 2.48 28.32 -7.80
C ASN A 243 3.09 26.91 -7.71
N CYS A 244 2.69 25.95 -8.56
CA CYS A 244 3.27 24.61 -8.53
C CYS A 244 3.86 24.10 -9.86
N VAL A 245 4.13 24.99 -10.81
CA VAL A 245 4.91 24.67 -12.02
C VAL A 245 5.98 25.74 -12.24
N ALA A 246 7.16 25.53 -11.66
CA ALA A 246 8.46 26.03 -12.12
C ALA A 246 9.57 25.23 -11.43
#